data_AF-A0A6H5HWH6-F1
#
_entry.id   AF-A0A6H5HWH6-F1
#
_cell.length_a   1.000
_cell.length_b   1.000
_cell.length_c   1.000
_cell.angle_alpha   90.00
_cell.angle_beta   90.00
_cell.angle_gamma   90.00
#
_symmetry.space_group_name_H-M   'P 1'
#
loop_
_entity.id
_entity.type
_entity.pdbx_description
1 polymer ?
#
loop_
_entity_poly.entity_id
_entity_poly.type
_entity_poly.pdbx_seq_one_letter_code
_entity_poly.pdbx_strand_id
1 'polypeptide(L)'
;MDSKCELERKVIENTLSIATTQPAEVARKIMKSQGWTGIVRGEIIYLVKCLRVMTELRKTDDCYEQLPVTFQNQSMFLAPRTRILVANGKEVQCDGRLPPMFKLGDQWYRSIPHIVPAATPEILAPKMTPAWK
;
A
#
# COMPACT_ATOMS: atom_id res chain seq x y z
N MET A 1 9.42 5.09 33.72
CA MET A 1 8.75 4.42 32.59
C MET A 1 9.42 4.90 31.32
N ASP A 2 9.81 3.97 30.45
CA ASP A 2 10.62 4.25 29.26
C ASP A 2 9.77 4.94 28.18
N SER A 3 10.17 6.16 27.79
CA SER A 3 9.51 6.96 26.75
C SER A 3 9.37 6.24 25.41
N LYS A 4 10.29 5.31 25.09
CA LYS A 4 10.25 4.50 23.88
C LYS A 4 9.11 3.49 23.94
N CYS A 5 8.91 2.84 25.08
CA CYS A 5 7.83 1.87 25.28
C CYS A 5 6.46 2.54 25.11
N GLU A 6 6.26 3.73 25.68
CA GLU A 6 5.00 4.47 25.52
C GLU A 6 4.73 4.89 24.07
N LEU A 7 5.77 5.25 23.31
CA LEU A 7 5.62 5.56 21.89
C LEU A 7 5.26 4.30 21.09
N GLU A 8 5.95 3.19 21.32
CA GLU A 8 5.68 1.92 20.65
C GLU A 8 4.25 1.44 20.93
N ARG A 9 3.79 1.54 22.18
CA ARG A 9 2.42 1.22 22.57
C ARG A 9 1.39 2.04 21.78
N LYS A 10 1.58 3.36 21.70
CA LYS A 10 0.70 4.25 20.90
C LYS A 10 0.72 3.91 19.41
N VAL A 11 1.87 3.52 18.87
CA VAL A 11 1.98 3.09 17.46
C VAL A 11 1.20 1.81 17.21
N ILE A 12 1.25 0.84 18.13
CA ILE A 12 0.50 -0.41 18.05
C ILE A 12 -1.00 -0.12 18.14
N GLU A 13 -1.45 0.64 19.14
CA GLU A 13 -2.87 1.03 19.31
C GLU A 13 -3.43 1.73 18.06
N ASN A 14 -2.69 2.71 17.50
CA ASN A 14 -3.07 3.39 16.27
C ASN A 14 -3.05 2.49 15.03
N THR A 15 -2.25 1.43 15.03
CA THR A 15 -2.23 0.46 13.92
C THR A 15 -3.42 -0.49 14.02
N LEU A 16 -3.78 -0.92 15.24
CA LEU A 16 -4.92 -1.81 15.47
C LEU A 16 -6.27 -1.12 15.21
N SER A 17 -6.37 0.20 15.34
CA SER A 17 -7.61 0.96 15.06
C SER A 17 -8.12 0.81 13.62
N ILE A 18 -7.26 0.42 12.67
CA ILE A 18 -7.62 0.17 11.26
C ILE A 18 -7.58 -1.31 10.88
N ALA A 19 -7.43 -2.24 11.84
CA ALA A 19 -7.24 -3.66 11.56
C ALA A 19 -8.44 -4.30 10.84
N THR A 20 -9.66 -3.88 11.18
CA THR A 20 -10.89 -4.42 10.58
C THR A 20 -11.12 -3.90 9.16
N THR A 21 -10.68 -2.68 8.86
CA THR A 21 -10.92 -2.03 7.55
C THR A 21 -9.76 -2.20 6.58
N GLN A 22 -8.52 -2.30 7.08
CA GLN A 22 -7.30 -2.37 6.28
C GLN A 22 -6.32 -3.40 6.82
N PRO A 23 -6.71 -4.69 6.89
CA PRO A 23 -5.89 -5.72 7.53
C PRO A 23 -4.53 -5.95 6.85
N ALA A 24 -4.47 -5.82 5.52
CA ALA A 24 -3.20 -5.93 4.79
C ALA A 24 -2.22 -4.77 5.10
N GLU A 25 -2.73 -3.56 5.35
CA GLU A 25 -1.87 -2.44 5.77
C GLU A 25 -1.38 -2.59 7.19
N VAL A 26 -2.21 -3.14 8.09
CA VAL A 26 -1.78 -3.51 9.44
C VAL A 26 -0.66 -4.54 9.38
N ALA A 27 -0.82 -5.60 8.58
CA ALA A 27 0.23 -6.60 8.39
C ALA A 27 1.54 -5.98 7.88
N ARG A 28 1.46 -5.13 6.84
CA ARG A 28 2.63 -4.42 6.30
C ARG A 28 3.33 -3.53 7.33
N LYS A 29 2.55 -2.83 8.17
CA LYS A 29 3.08 -1.95 9.23
C LYS A 29 3.77 -2.73 10.35
N ILE A 30 3.11 -3.77 10.88
CA ILE A 30 3.64 -4.61 11.95
C ILE A 30 4.90 -5.36 11.48
N MET A 31 4.84 -5.96 10.29
CA MET A 31 5.95 -6.74 9.73
C MET A 31 7.02 -5.89 9.06
N LYS A 32 6.83 -4.56 9.00
CA LYS A 32 7.74 -3.58 8.39
C LYS A 32 8.19 -3.93 6.97
N SER A 33 7.38 -4.69 6.23
CA SER A 33 7.72 -5.23 4.91
C SER A 33 6.46 -5.51 4.07
N GLN A 34 6.60 -5.48 2.75
CA GLN A 34 5.54 -5.88 1.81
C GLN A 34 5.44 -7.42 1.72
N GLY A 35 4.36 -7.92 1.12
CA GLY A 35 4.15 -9.36 0.98
C GLY A 35 3.64 -10.04 2.25
N TRP A 36 3.01 -9.28 3.15
CA TRP A 36 2.21 -9.78 4.26
C TRP A 36 0.79 -9.27 4.12
N THR A 37 -0.18 -10.13 4.42
CA THR A 37 -1.60 -9.78 4.50
C THR A 37 -2.15 -10.09 5.88
N GLY A 38 -3.24 -9.43 6.24
CA GLY A 38 -3.97 -9.67 7.48
C GLY A 38 -5.30 -10.34 7.19
N ILE A 39 -5.70 -11.27 8.05
CA ILE A 39 -7.01 -11.92 7.99
C ILE A 39 -7.65 -11.79 9.38
N VAL A 40 -8.71 -10.99 9.48
CA VAL A 40 -9.45 -10.81 10.74
C VAL A 40 -10.45 -11.94 10.93
N ARG A 41 -10.50 -12.51 12.13
CA ARG A 41 -11.46 -13.53 12.57
C ARG A 41 -11.85 -13.24 14.02
N GLY A 42 -13.09 -12.81 14.23
CA GLY A 42 -13.52 -12.32 15.54
C GLY A 42 -12.61 -11.18 16.01
N GLU A 43 -12.05 -11.32 17.20
CA GLU A 43 -11.16 -10.32 17.83
C GLU A 43 -9.69 -10.49 17.45
N ILE A 44 -9.33 -11.50 16.64
CA ILE A 44 -7.95 -11.80 16.28
C ILE A 44 -7.67 -11.41 14.82
N ILE A 45 -6.44 -10.97 14.56
CA ILE A 45 -5.89 -10.81 13.21
C ILE A 45 -4.74 -11.80 12.98
N TYR A 46 -4.86 -12.63 11.95
CA TYR A 46 -3.79 -13.49 11.48
C TYR A 46 -2.92 -12.75 10.47
N LEU A 47 -1.60 -12.74 10.68
CA LEU A 47 -0.64 -12.21 9.73
C LEU A 47 -0.08 -13.34 8.87
N VAL A 48 -0.26 -13.25 7.56
CA VAL A 48 0.08 -14.32 6.61
C VAL A 48 1.03 -13.79 5.55
N LYS A 49 2.13 -14.52 5.31
CA LYS A 49 3.10 -14.19 4.26
C LYS A 49 2.56 -14.59 2.89
N CYS A 50 2.54 -13.66 1.95
CA CYS A 50 2.15 -13.88 0.57
C CYS A 50 3.26 -14.56 -0.23
N LEU A 51 2.87 -15.37 -1.21
CA LEU A 51 3.78 -15.88 -2.23
C LEU A 51 4.17 -14.75 -3.18
N ARG A 52 5.46 -14.63 -3.47
CA ARG A 52 5.96 -13.65 -4.44
C ARG A 52 5.74 -14.20 -5.85
N VAL A 53 5.10 -13.40 -6.70
CA VAL A 53 4.84 -13.73 -8.10
C VAL A 53 5.26 -12.59 -9.00
N MET A 54 5.54 -12.89 -10.27
CA MET A 54 5.82 -11.90 -11.31
C MET A 54 4.53 -11.60 -12.08
N THR A 55 4.33 -10.34 -12.42
CA THR A 55 3.16 -9.86 -13.16
C THR A 55 3.57 -8.82 -14.18
N GLU A 56 2.79 -8.70 -15.26
CA GLU A 56 3.04 -7.72 -16.31
C GLU A 56 2.07 -6.56 -16.18
N LEU A 57 2.53 -5.33 -16.44
CA LEU A 57 1.64 -4.18 -16.51
C LEU A 57 0.68 -4.34 -17.67
N ARG A 58 -0.61 -4.18 -17.39
CA ARG A 58 -1.65 -4.27 -18.41
C ARG A 58 -2.01 -2.88 -18.89
N LYS A 59 -2.10 -2.69 -20.21
CA LYS A 59 -2.62 -1.46 -20.80
C LYS A 59 -4.14 -1.42 -20.65
N THR A 60 -4.66 -0.26 -20.28
CA THR A 60 -6.09 0.02 -20.14
C THR A 60 -6.40 1.40 -20.69
N ASP A 61 -7.65 1.61 -21.06
CA ASP A 61 -8.19 2.92 -21.44
C ASP A 61 -8.92 3.61 -20.25
N ASP A 62 -9.20 2.85 -19.18
CA ASP A 62 -9.78 3.36 -17.93
C ASP A 62 -8.72 3.53 -16.83
N CYS A 63 -9.03 4.34 -15.82
CA CYS A 63 -8.17 4.59 -14.67
C CYS A 63 -8.66 3.84 -13.42
N TYR A 64 -7.73 3.37 -12.60
CA TYR A 64 -8.02 2.60 -11.39
C TYR A 64 -7.15 3.08 -10.22
N GLU A 65 -7.66 2.97 -8.99
CA GLU A 65 -6.84 3.21 -7.78
C GLU A 65 -5.76 2.14 -7.55
N GLN A 66 -5.96 0.96 -8.14
CA GLN A 66 -5.00 -0.14 -8.15
C GLN A 66 -4.36 -0.27 -9.53
N LEU A 67 -3.14 -0.80 -9.58
CA LEU A 67 -2.38 -0.89 -10.82
C LEU A 67 -2.87 -2.09 -11.65
N PRO A 68 -3.37 -1.90 -12.89
CA PRO A 68 -3.82 -3.00 -13.74
C PRO A 68 -2.64 -3.89 -14.13
N VAL A 69 -2.78 -5.19 -13.91
CA VAL A 69 -1.75 -6.18 -14.25
C VAL A 69 -2.35 -7.43 -14.88
N THR A 70 -1.50 -8.19 -15.56
CA THR A 70 -1.81 -9.55 -16.02
C THR A 70 -1.03 -10.54 -15.16
N PHE A 71 -1.73 -11.52 -14.61
CA PHE A 71 -1.13 -12.64 -13.86
C PHE A 71 -1.76 -13.93 -14.38
N GLN A 72 -0.94 -14.88 -14.86
CA GLN A 72 -1.42 -16.16 -15.40
C GLN A 72 -2.53 -16.00 -16.47
N ASN A 73 -2.35 -15.06 -17.41
CA ASN A 73 -3.32 -14.69 -18.44
C ASN A 73 -4.67 -14.17 -17.92
N GLN A 74 -4.77 -13.83 -16.63
CA GLN A 74 -5.95 -13.22 -16.04
C GLN A 74 -5.70 -11.73 -15.77
N SER A 75 -6.72 -10.93 -16.04
CA SER A 75 -6.74 -9.51 -15.70
C SER A 75 -6.94 -9.37 -14.19
N MET A 76 -5.94 -8.79 -13.53
CA MET A 76 -5.91 -8.60 -12.09
C MET A 76 -5.48 -7.16 -11.79
N PHE A 77 -5.45 -6.81 -10.51
CA PHE A 77 -4.99 -5.51 -10.05
C PHE A 77 -4.00 -5.68 -8.90
N LEU A 78 -2.99 -4.82 -8.86
CA LEU A 78 -1.99 -4.79 -7.80
C LEU A 78 -2.33 -3.66 -6.83
N ALA A 79 -2.65 -4.01 -5.59
CA ALA A 79 -2.97 -3.04 -4.56
C ALA A 79 -1.78 -2.09 -4.29
N PRO A 80 -2.03 -0.76 -4.22
CA PRO A 80 -0.98 0.19 -3.89
C PRO A 80 -0.45 -0.09 -2.48
N ARG A 81 0.83 0.19 -2.24
CA ARG A 81 1.55 0.02 -0.96
C ARG A 81 1.76 -1.42 -0.50
N THR A 82 0.74 -2.29 -0.49
CA THR A 82 0.87 -3.70 -0.03
C THR A 82 1.43 -4.63 -1.11
N ARG A 83 1.20 -4.32 -2.39
CA ARG A 83 1.55 -5.16 -3.55
C ARG A 83 0.87 -6.53 -3.56
N ILE A 84 -0.31 -6.63 -2.96
CA ILE A 84 -1.12 -7.84 -3.02
C ILE A 84 -1.99 -7.79 -4.27
N LEU A 85 -2.08 -8.91 -4.98
CA LEU A 85 -2.99 -9.05 -6.12
C LEU A 85 -4.43 -9.15 -5.63
N VAL A 86 -5.30 -8.40 -6.28
CA VAL A 86 -6.74 -8.39 -6.05
C VAL A 86 -7.46 -8.56 -7.40
N ALA A 87 -8.60 -9.22 -7.38
CA ALA A 87 -9.36 -9.50 -8.59
C ALA A 87 -10.03 -8.23 -9.16
N ASN A 88 -10.50 -7.34 -8.29
CA ASN A 88 -11.26 -6.16 -8.67
C ASN A 88 -10.46 -4.89 -8.39
N GLY A 89 -10.41 -4.00 -9.37
CA GLY A 89 -9.94 -2.64 -9.23
C GLY A 89 -11.11 -1.69 -8.97
N LYS A 90 -10.85 -0.62 -8.23
CA LYS A 90 -11.77 0.51 -8.11
C LYS A 90 -11.48 1.47 -9.26
N GLU A 91 -12.39 1.49 -10.22
CA GLU A 91 -12.37 2.44 -11.33
C GLU A 91 -12.57 3.86 -10.80
N VAL A 92 -11.85 4.81 -11.41
CA VAL A 92 -11.91 6.23 -11.09
C VAL A 92 -11.88 7.04 -12.39
N GLN A 93 -12.37 8.28 -12.31
CA GLN A 93 -12.23 9.20 -13.42
C GLN A 93 -10.75 9.47 -13.69
N CYS A 94 -10.37 9.40 -14.97
CA CYS A 94 -9.04 9.81 -15.41
C CYS A 94 -8.88 11.33 -15.29
N ASP A 95 -8.31 11.77 -14.17
CA ASP A 95 -7.99 13.17 -13.90
C ASP A 95 -6.47 13.41 -13.98
N GLY A 96 -6.05 14.31 -14.89
CA GLY A 96 -4.64 14.68 -15.04
C GLY A 96 -4.08 15.51 -13.88
N ARG A 97 -4.93 16.12 -13.05
CA ARG A 97 -4.54 16.92 -11.87
C ARG A 97 -4.38 16.06 -10.62
N LEU A 98 -5.26 15.09 -10.42
CA LEU A 98 -5.28 14.19 -9.26
C LEU A 98 -5.21 12.71 -9.67
N PRO A 99 -4.18 12.29 -10.44
CA PRO A 99 -4.09 10.92 -10.89
C PRO A 99 -3.67 9.96 -9.76
N PRO A 100 -4.11 8.70 -9.79
CA PRO A 100 -3.51 7.65 -8.97
C PRO A 100 -2.00 7.55 -9.25
N MET A 101 -1.21 7.53 -8.18
CA MET A 101 0.26 7.46 -8.26
C MET A 101 0.80 6.19 -7.60
N PHE A 102 1.80 5.60 -8.24
CA PHE A 102 2.42 4.34 -7.83
C PHE A 102 3.94 4.49 -7.82
N LYS A 103 4.58 4.11 -6.71
CA LYS A 103 6.04 3.95 -6.69
C LYS A 103 6.38 2.59 -7.28
N LEU A 104 7.15 2.47 -8.36
CA LEU A 104 7.66 1.20 -8.89
C LEU A 104 9.18 1.23 -8.84
N GLY A 105 9.80 0.29 -8.12
CA GLY A 105 11.21 0.42 -7.73
C GLY A 105 11.43 1.73 -6.97
N ASP A 106 12.33 2.58 -7.48
CA ASP A 106 12.64 3.89 -6.91
C ASP A 106 11.98 5.07 -7.64
N GLN A 107 11.18 4.79 -8.68
CA GLN A 107 10.55 5.82 -9.49
C GLN A 107 9.05 5.92 -9.24
N TRP A 108 8.52 7.12 -9.44
CA TRP A 108 7.09 7.39 -9.36
C TRP A 108 6.45 7.39 -10.74
N TYR A 109 5.27 6.81 -10.81
CA TYR A 109 4.44 6.76 -12.00
C TYR A 109 3.04 7.24 -11.64
N ARG A 110 2.34 7.79 -12.63
CA ARG A 110 0.93 8.17 -12.54
C ARG A 110 0.14 7.42 -13.61
N SER A 111 -1.11 7.09 -13.29
CA SER A 111 -2.05 6.49 -14.24
C SER A 111 -2.95 7.58 -14.83
N ILE A 112 -2.79 7.83 -16.13
CA ILE A 112 -3.66 8.71 -16.91
C ILE A 112 -3.86 8.11 -18.29
N PRO A 113 -4.97 7.42 -18.51
CA PRO A 113 -5.14 5.97 -18.24
C PRO A 113 -3.86 5.11 -18.37
N HIS A 114 -2.90 5.52 -19.18
CA HIS A 114 -1.61 4.84 -19.29
C HIS A 114 -0.67 5.18 -18.13
N ILE A 115 0.22 4.25 -17.81
CA ILE A 115 1.24 4.42 -16.78
C ILE A 115 2.41 5.21 -17.35
N VAL A 116 2.61 6.42 -16.83
CA VAL A 116 3.69 7.32 -17.27
C VAL A 116 4.50 7.81 -16.08
N PRO A 117 5.78 8.19 -16.26
CA PRO A 117 6.59 8.76 -15.18
C PRO A 117 5.94 9.98 -14.54
N ALA A 118 6.17 10.16 -13.24
CA ALA A 118 5.67 11.27 -12.45
C ALA A 118 6.76 11.83 -11.54
N ALA A 119 6.58 13.08 -11.12
CA ALA A 119 7.45 13.69 -10.12
C ALA A 119 7.31 12.97 -8.77
N THR A 120 8.39 12.93 -8.00
CA THR A 120 8.38 12.41 -6.63
C THR A 120 7.51 13.31 -5.74
N PRO A 121 6.54 12.76 -5.00
CA PRO A 121 5.72 13.52 -4.06
C PRO A 121 6.54 14.00 -2.86
N GLU A 122 6.05 15.04 -2.20
CA GLU A 122 6.64 15.55 -0.97
C GLU A 122 6.62 14.48 0.14
N ILE A 123 7.77 14.30 0.80
CA ILE A 123 7.92 13.35 1.90
C ILE A 123 7.69 14.09 3.21
N LEU A 124 6.63 13.72 3.93
CA LEU A 124 6.35 14.26 5.25
C LEU A 124 7.37 13.74 6.26
N ALA A 125 7.99 14.65 7.00
CA ALA A 125 8.91 14.34 8.10
C ALA A 125 8.28 14.72 9.46
N PRO A 126 8.65 14.03 10.56
CA PRO A 126 8.27 14.43 11.90
C PRO A 126 8.72 15.87 12.18
N LYS A 127 7.84 16.68 12.80
CA LYS A 127 8.15 18.07 13.16
C LYS A 127 9.15 18.19 14.32
N MET A 128 9.39 17.11 15.06
CA MET A 128 10.32 17.09 16.18
C MET A 128 11.72 16.72 15.69
N THR A 129 12.70 17.58 15.95
CA THR A 129 14.12 17.23 15.84
C THR A 129 14.52 16.41 17.07
N PRO A 130 15.28 15.31 16.90
CA PRO A 130 15.78 14.56 18.04
C PRO A 130 16.76 15.44 18.83
N ALA A 131 16.36 15.88 20.02
CA ALA A 131 17.25 16.52 20.97
C ALA A 131 18.09 15.43 21.66
N TRP A 132 19.22 15.09 21.06
CA TRP A 132 20.22 14.26 21.73
C TRP A 132 20.76 15.04 22.94
N LYS A 133 20.72 14.44 24.13
CA LYS A 133 21.47 14.85 25.33
C LYS A 133 22.41 13.73 25.71
#